data_AF-A0A935BLP9-F1
#
_entry.id   AF-A0A935BLP9-F1
#
_cell.length_a   1.000
_cell.length_b   1.000
_cell.length_c   1.000
_cell.angle_alpha   90.00
_cell.angle_beta   90.00
_cell.angle_gamma   90.00
#
_symmetry.space_group_name_H-M   'P 1'
#
loop_
_entity.id
_entity.type
_entity.pdbx_description
1 polymer ?
#
loop_
_entity_poly.entity_id
_entity_poly.type
_entity_poly.pdbx_seq_one_letter_code
_entity_poly.pdbx_strand_id
1 'polypeptide(L)'
;MQQVASIEARINAIPNVKVALEGVTARLQSAKTTYDETLKKKNEAETVVGVETNSQGETIRVQDPANVPQHPVAPKRFLLTVVGAGIGLMLGLFIAAFFEVPKLFKIQNIEDAKHYTGLPVLASVPPLLSAPEKEWIRRSHWLKLAAGFAAAIGIIPLIVIILQATRVFDKLVS
;
A
#
# COMPACT_ATOMS: atom_id res chain seq x y z
N MET A 1 54.74 -72.16 -69.78
CA MET A 1 53.65 -72.06 -68.77
C MET A 1 53.65 -70.77 -67.94
N GLN A 2 54.62 -69.86 -68.06
CA GLN A 2 54.68 -68.66 -67.19
C GLN A 2 53.72 -67.51 -67.60
N GLN A 3 53.21 -67.48 -68.83
CA GLN A 3 52.33 -66.39 -69.28
C GLN A 3 50.89 -66.51 -68.74
N VAL A 4 50.39 -67.74 -68.51
CA VAL A 4 49.03 -67.98 -67.96
C VAL A 4 48.94 -67.51 -66.51
N ALA A 5 49.97 -67.76 -65.69
CA ALA A 5 50.03 -67.32 -64.29
C ALA A 5 50.02 -65.78 -64.14
N SER A 6 50.64 -65.06 -65.07
CA SER A 6 50.67 -63.58 -65.05
C SER A 6 49.33 -62.94 -65.42
N ILE A 7 48.54 -63.63 -66.26
CA ILE A 7 47.20 -63.19 -66.66
C ILE A 7 46.19 -63.54 -65.56
N GLU A 8 46.30 -64.70 -64.91
CA GLU A 8 45.50 -65.06 -63.72
C GLU A 8 45.73 -64.09 -62.57
N ALA A 9 46.97 -63.66 -62.31
CA ALA A 9 47.27 -62.66 -61.28
C ALA A 9 46.64 -61.28 -61.57
N ARG A 10 46.55 -60.87 -62.84
CA ARG A 10 45.89 -59.63 -63.25
C ARG A 10 44.36 -59.73 -63.18
N ILE A 11 43.78 -60.90 -63.49
CA ILE A 11 42.35 -61.16 -63.32
C ILE A 11 41.95 -61.13 -61.84
N ASN A 12 42.77 -61.67 -60.95
CA ASN A 12 42.52 -61.67 -59.51
C ASN A 12 42.75 -60.30 -58.83
N ALA A 13 43.42 -59.35 -59.49
CA ALA A 13 43.62 -57.99 -58.96
C ALA A 13 42.46 -57.02 -59.26
N ILE A 14 41.63 -57.30 -60.28
CA ILE A 14 40.50 -56.46 -60.69
C ILE A 14 39.39 -56.34 -59.60
N PRO A 15 39.02 -57.42 -58.88
CA PRO A 15 38.02 -57.34 -57.80
C PRO A 15 38.46 -56.41 -56.66
N ASN A 16 39.74 -56.47 -56.27
CA ASN A 16 40.26 -55.71 -55.12
C ASN A 16 40.25 -54.20 -55.37
N VAL A 17 40.50 -53.77 -56.62
CA VAL A 17 40.45 -52.35 -56.99
C VAL A 17 39.00 -51.84 -57.02
N LYS A 18 38.04 -52.66 -57.47
CA LYS A 18 36.61 -52.32 -57.42
C LYS A 18 36.10 -52.18 -55.98
N VAL A 19 36.44 -53.13 -55.12
CA VAL A 19 36.07 -53.11 -53.68
C VAL A 19 36.70 -51.89 -52.98
N ALA A 20 37.93 -51.52 -53.31
CA ALA A 20 38.57 -50.33 -52.75
C ALA A 20 37.87 -49.02 -53.20
N LEU A 21 37.47 -48.91 -54.47
CA LEU A 21 36.71 -47.76 -54.98
C LEU A 21 35.31 -47.68 -54.37
N GLU A 22 34.61 -48.80 -54.23
CA GLU A 22 33.33 -48.88 -53.53
C GLU A 22 33.46 -48.48 -52.05
N GLY A 23 34.54 -48.89 -51.38
CA GLY A 23 34.84 -48.47 -50.01
C GLY A 23 35.09 -46.96 -49.89
N VAL A 24 35.81 -46.35 -50.83
CA VAL A 24 36.08 -44.90 -50.84
C VAL A 24 34.80 -44.11 -51.14
N THR A 25 33.99 -44.56 -52.09
CA THR A 25 32.72 -43.90 -52.43
C THR A 25 31.70 -43.99 -51.29
N ALA A 26 31.60 -45.14 -50.61
CA ALA A 26 30.76 -45.29 -49.42
C ALA A 26 31.18 -44.37 -48.27
N ARG A 27 32.50 -44.20 -48.05
CA ARG A 27 33.03 -43.28 -47.04
C ARG A 27 32.74 -41.82 -47.38
N LEU A 28 32.91 -41.43 -48.64
CA LEU A 28 32.60 -40.07 -49.10
C LEU A 28 31.10 -39.77 -48.92
N GLN A 29 30.23 -40.72 -49.30
CA GLN A 29 28.80 -40.59 -49.12
C GLN A 29 28.41 -40.46 -47.64
N SER A 30 28.98 -41.28 -46.77
CA SER A 30 28.73 -41.21 -45.32
C SER A 30 29.18 -39.88 -44.70
N ALA A 31 30.37 -39.40 -45.08
CA ALA A 31 30.89 -38.11 -44.64
C ALA A 31 30.01 -36.95 -45.11
N LYS A 32 29.51 -37.00 -46.35
CA LYS A 32 28.58 -36.00 -46.90
C LYS A 32 27.25 -35.99 -46.14
N THR A 33 26.65 -37.15 -45.91
CA THR A 33 25.41 -37.25 -45.13
C THR A 33 25.60 -36.70 -43.72
N THR A 34 26.73 -37.00 -43.07
CA THR A 34 27.04 -36.49 -41.71
C THR A 34 27.18 -34.97 -41.69
N TYR A 35 27.81 -34.41 -42.73
CA TYR A 35 27.94 -32.96 -42.89
C TYR A 35 26.57 -32.29 -43.07
N ASP A 36 25.74 -32.84 -43.97
CA ASP A 36 24.41 -32.31 -44.25
C ASP A 36 23.50 -32.37 -43.01
N GLU A 37 23.55 -33.46 -42.24
CA GLU A 37 22.83 -33.59 -40.96
C GLU A 37 23.31 -32.57 -39.91
N THR A 38 24.62 -32.37 -39.80
CA THR A 38 25.18 -31.41 -38.83
C THR A 38 24.84 -29.98 -39.21
N LEU A 39 24.87 -29.65 -40.50
CA LEU A 39 24.47 -28.35 -41.02
C LEU A 39 22.98 -28.09 -40.76
N LYS A 40 22.12 -29.09 -40.98
CA LYS A 40 20.69 -28.99 -40.67
C LYS A 40 20.45 -28.72 -39.19
N LYS A 41 21.10 -29.48 -38.29
CA LYS A 41 20.99 -29.28 -36.84
C LYS A 41 21.48 -27.90 -36.40
N LYS A 42 22.56 -27.39 -37.01
CA LYS A 42 23.05 -26.02 -36.74
C LYS A 42 22.01 -24.96 -37.12
N ASN A 43 21.46 -25.05 -38.32
CA ASN A 43 20.46 -24.09 -38.79
C ASN A 43 19.20 -24.13 -37.91
N GLU A 44 18.75 -25.33 -37.53
CA GLU A 44 17.60 -25.50 -36.62
C GLU A 44 17.88 -24.90 -35.24
N ALA A 45 19.06 -25.13 -34.67
CA ALA A 45 19.46 -24.52 -33.40
C ALA A 45 19.54 -22.99 -33.48
N GLU A 46 20.07 -22.43 -34.58
CA GLU A 46 20.14 -20.97 -34.78
C GLU A 46 18.74 -20.36 -34.89
N THR A 47 17.81 -21.02 -35.57
CA THR A 47 16.41 -20.59 -35.62
C THR A 47 15.73 -20.69 -34.26
N VAL A 48 15.96 -21.76 -33.49
CA VAL A 48 15.37 -21.93 -32.16
C VAL A 48 15.94 -20.91 -31.18
N VAL A 49 17.25 -20.63 -31.19
CA VAL A 49 17.87 -19.60 -30.33
C VAL A 49 17.37 -18.19 -30.71
N GLY A 50 17.21 -17.92 -32.00
CA GLY A 50 16.62 -16.66 -32.48
C GLY A 50 15.15 -16.51 -32.08
N VAL A 51 14.36 -17.57 -32.15
CA VAL A 51 12.96 -17.56 -31.71
C VAL A 51 12.87 -17.47 -30.19
N GLU A 52 13.67 -18.20 -29.42
CA GLU A 52 13.67 -18.16 -27.95
C GLU A 52 14.08 -16.76 -27.44
N THR A 53 15.11 -16.16 -28.02
CA THR A 53 15.57 -14.80 -27.68
C THR A 53 14.50 -13.74 -27.98
N ASN A 54 13.74 -13.91 -29.06
CA ASN A 54 12.68 -12.98 -29.45
C ASN A 54 11.31 -13.30 -28.82
N SER A 55 11.06 -14.55 -28.39
CA SER A 55 9.75 -15.04 -27.90
C SER A 55 9.69 -15.23 -26.39
N GLN A 56 10.82 -15.43 -25.69
CA GLN A 56 10.88 -15.23 -24.23
C GLN A 56 10.78 -13.74 -23.86
N GLY A 57 11.03 -12.86 -24.84
CA GLY A 57 10.62 -11.47 -24.79
C GLY A 57 9.18 -11.34 -25.25
N GLU A 58 8.22 -11.78 -24.44
CA GLU A 58 6.98 -11.00 -24.36
C GLU A 58 7.45 -9.58 -24.04
N THR A 59 7.61 -8.76 -25.09
CA THR A 59 8.13 -7.41 -24.93
C THR A 59 7.03 -6.72 -24.18
N ILE A 60 7.15 -6.65 -22.85
CA ILE A 60 6.27 -5.89 -21.97
C ILE A 60 6.50 -4.43 -22.36
N ARG A 61 5.87 -4.02 -23.47
CA ARG A 61 5.71 -2.64 -23.85
C ARG A 61 4.68 -2.11 -22.88
N VAL A 62 5.13 -1.19 -22.05
CA VAL A 62 4.25 -0.36 -21.24
C VAL A 62 3.34 0.39 -22.21
N GLN A 63 2.14 -0.14 -22.42
CA GLN A 63 1.16 0.41 -23.37
C GLN A 63 0.42 1.60 -22.75
N ASP A 64 0.31 1.60 -21.42
CA ASP A 64 -0.12 2.74 -20.62
C ASP A 64 0.82 2.88 -19.40
N PRO A 65 1.65 3.95 -19.33
CA PRO A 65 2.51 4.18 -18.18
C PRO A 65 1.68 4.41 -16.91
N ALA A 66 2.15 3.88 -15.78
CA ALA A 66 1.50 4.11 -14.49
C ALA A 66 1.43 5.62 -14.20
N ASN A 67 0.22 6.19 -14.27
CA ASN A 67 0.02 7.59 -13.99
C ASN A 67 0.13 7.81 -12.48
N VAL A 68 1.04 8.70 -12.07
CA VAL A 68 1.12 9.10 -10.67
C VAL A 68 -0.17 9.84 -10.29
N PRO A 69 -0.80 9.52 -9.15
CA PRO A 69 -2.05 10.14 -8.77
C PRO A 69 -1.84 11.64 -8.57
N GLN A 70 -2.58 12.45 -9.34
CA GLN A 70 -2.51 13.93 -9.24
C GLN A 70 -3.05 14.46 -7.91
N HIS A 71 -3.81 13.64 -7.18
CA HIS A 71 -4.34 13.96 -5.87
C HIS A 71 -4.04 12.84 -4.87
N PRO A 72 -3.77 13.19 -3.60
CA PRO A 72 -3.51 12.18 -2.57
C PRO A 72 -4.72 11.24 -2.44
N VAL A 73 -4.49 9.94 -2.66
CA VAL A 73 -5.53 8.90 -2.55
C VAL A 73 -6.01 8.78 -1.09
N ALA A 74 -5.16 9.08 -0.12
CA ALA A 74 -5.50 9.21 1.29
C ALA A 74 -4.55 10.18 2.03
N PRO A 75 -4.95 10.79 3.17
CA PRO A 75 -6.30 10.96 3.71
C PRO A 75 -6.95 12.28 3.24
N LYS A 76 -8.29 12.31 3.14
CA LYS A 76 -9.08 13.53 2.85
C LYS A 76 -9.03 14.51 4.03
N ARG A 77 -7.90 15.20 4.20
CA ARG A 77 -7.59 16.06 5.37
C ARG A 77 -8.69 17.08 5.65
N PHE A 78 -9.20 17.73 4.60
CA PHE A 78 -10.26 18.74 4.72
C PHE A 78 -11.55 18.16 5.32
N LEU A 79 -12.01 17.00 4.83
CA LEU A 79 -13.21 16.35 5.35
C LEU A 79 -13.06 15.97 6.81
N LEU A 80 -11.90 15.43 7.19
CA LEU A 80 -11.60 15.07 8.58
C LEU A 80 -11.57 16.30 9.51
N THR A 81 -10.99 17.41 9.04
CA THR A 81 -10.98 18.66 9.80
C THR A 81 -12.39 19.20 10.01
N VAL A 82 -13.23 19.20 8.97
CA VAL A 82 -14.62 19.68 9.07
C VAL A 82 -15.45 18.80 9.99
N VAL A 83 -15.37 17.47 9.83
CA VAL A 83 -16.11 16.53 10.69
C VAL A 83 -15.62 16.60 12.13
N GLY A 84 -14.31 16.64 12.35
CA GLY A 84 -13.72 16.75 13.69
C GLY A 84 -14.11 18.06 14.38
N ALA A 85 -14.09 19.19 13.64
CA ALA A 85 -14.54 20.48 14.16
C ALA A 85 -16.04 20.46 14.49
N GLY A 86 -16.87 19.86 13.63
CA GLY A 86 -18.30 19.72 13.86
C GLY A 86 -18.63 18.90 15.12
N ILE A 87 -18.00 17.73 15.27
CA ILE A 87 -18.20 16.87 16.45
C ILE A 87 -17.67 17.55 17.71
N GLY A 88 -16.49 18.17 17.64
CA GLY A 88 -15.88 18.88 18.76
C GLY A 88 -16.74 20.04 19.26
N LEU A 89 -17.29 20.85 18.35
CA LEU A 89 -18.22 21.92 18.69
C LEU A 89 -19.51 21.38 19.30
N MET A 90 -20.08 20.33 18.70
CA MET A 90 -21.33 19.73 19.21
C MET A 90 -21.14 19.18 20.64
N LEU A 91 -20.06 18.46 20.90
CA LEU A 91 -19.73 17.95 22.23
C LEU A 91 -19.44 19.09 23.23
N GLY A 92 -18.69 20.11 22.81
CA GLY A 92 -18.40 21.27 23.65
C GLY A 92 -19.68 22.02 24.06
N LEU A 93 -20.58 22.27 23.10
CA LEU A 93 -21.89 22.87 23.37
C LEU A 93 -22.76 21.99 24.24
N PHE A 94 -22.76 20.67 24.01
CA PHE A 94 -23.52 19.73 24.83
C PHE A 94 -23.05 19.75 26.28
N ILE A 95 -21.75 19.70 26.52
CA ILE A 95 -21.18 19.77 27.88
C ILE A 95 -21.51 21.13 28.51
N ALA A 96 -21.34 22.23 27.78
CA ALA A 96 -21.67 23.57 28.28
C ALA A 96 -23.15 23.66 28.66
N ALA A 97 -24.05 23.24 27.78
CA ALA A 97 -25.49 23.22 28.05
C ALA A 97 -25.83 22.31 29.23
N PHE A 98 -25.23 21.13 29.33
CA PHE A 98 -25.48 20.20 30.43
C PHE A 98 -25.13 20.82 31.80
N PHE A 99 -24.08 21.64 31.88
CA PHE A 99 -23.70 22.33 33.11
C PHE A 99 -24.44 23.65 33.34
N GLU A 100 -24.83 24.36 32.27
CA GLU A 100 -25.40 25.71 32.36
C GLU A 100 -26.94 25.71 32.44
N VAL A 101 -27.61 24.80 31.73
CA VAL A 101 -29.08 24.69 31.75
C VAL A 101 -29.62 24.50 33.18
N PRO A 102 -29.06 23.63 34.05
CA PRO A 102 -29.54 23.51 35.42
C PRO A 102 -29.28 24.75 36.29
N LYS A 103 -28.31 25.59 35.93
CA LYS A 103 -28.02 26.84 36.66
C LYS A 103 -29.00 27.96 36.31
N LEU A 104 -29.49 27.97 35.06
CA LEU A 104 -30.47 28.94 34.58
C LEU A 104 -31.81 28.87 35.34
N PHE A 105 -32.17 27.70 35.86
CA PHE A 105 -33.37 27.50 36.68
C PHE A 105 -33.19 27.88 38.16
N LYS A 106 -32.02 28.41 38.54
CA LYS A 106 -31.74 28.85 39.91
C LYS A 106 -31.65 30.37 39.95
N ILE A 107 -32.28 30.97 40.96
CA ILE A 107 -32.10 32.40 41.28
C ILE A 107 -30.73 32.55 41.92
N GLN A 108 -29.75 33.10 41.19
CA GLN A 108 -28.40 33.31 41.69
C GLN A 108 -28.06 34.79 41.83
N ASN A 109 -28.67 35.64 40.99
CA ASN A 109 -28.48 37.07 41.05
C ASN A 109 -29.72 37.83 41.55
N ILE A 110 -29.45 39.04 42.02
CA ILE A 110 -30.46 40.03 42.43
C ILE A 110 -31.41 40.35 41.26
N GLU A 111 -30.86 40.40 40.04
CA GLU A 111 -31.61 40.61 38.80
C GLU A 111 -32.57 39.45 38.51
N ASP A 112 -32.12 38.21 38.70
CA ASP A 112 -32.97 37.02 38.56
C ASP A 112 -34.13 37.07 39.55
N ALA A 113 -33.85 37.42 40.81
CA ALA A 113 -34.88 37.52 41.84
C ALA A 113 -35.96 38.54 41.46
N LYS A 114 -35.55 39.72 40.98
CA LYS A 114 -36.49 40.77 40.53
C LYS A 114 -37.29 40.32 39.30
N HIS A 115 -36.63 39.66 38.34
CA HIS A 115 -37.27 39.22 37.10
C HIS A 115 -38.29 38.09 37.32
N TYR A 116 -37.93 37.08 38.12
CA TYR A 116 -38.79 35.92 38.37
C TYR A 116 -39.89 36.17 39.41
N THR A 117 -39.68 37.07 40.38
CA THR A 117 -40.67 37.35 41.44
C THR A 117 -41.50 38.61 41.20
N GLY A 118 -41.04 39.52 40.33
CA GLY A 118 -41.68 40.81 40.07
C GLY A 118 -41.62 41.80 41.24
N LEU A 119 -40.91 41.46 42.33
CA LEU A 119 -40.81 42.26 43.55
C LEU A 119 -39.51 43.08 43.58
N PRO A 120 -39.52 44.30 44.16
CA PRO A 120 -38.29 45.05 44.39
C PRO A 120 -37.45 44.38 45.48
N VAL A 121 -36.16 44.17 45.20
CA VAL A 121 -35.21 43.61 46.17
C VAL A 121 -34.85 44.68 47.19
N LEU A 122 -35.20 44.47 48.46
CA LEU A 122 -35.02 45.44 49.55
C LEU A 122 -33.60 45.39 50.17
N ALA A 123 -32.99 44.20 50.22
CA ALA A 123 -31.64 43.99 50.73
C ALA A 123 -31.05 42.70 50.15
N SER A 124 -29.72 42.64 50.02
CA SER A 124 -28.98 41.45 49.62
C SER A 124 -27.97 41.09 50.71
N VAL A 125 -28.02 39.85 51.19
CA VAL A 125 -27.06 39.34 52.18
C VAL A 125 -25.92 38.65 51.44
N PRO A 126 -24.68 39.18 51.49
CA PRO A 126 -23.55 38.50 50.86
C PRO A 126 -23.26 37.18 51.58
N PRO A 127 -22.85 36.13 50.85
CA PRO A 127 -22.47 34.87 51.48
C PRO A 127 -21.26 35.08 52.38
N LEU A 128 -21.40 34.74 53.66
CA LEU A 128 -20.30 34.74 54.64
C LEU A 128 -19.45 33.49 54.42
N LEU A 129 -18.49 33.58 53.50
CA LEU A 129 -17.55 32.51 53.22
C LEU A 129 -16.53 32.38 54.36
N SER A 130 -16.42 31.19 54.94
CA SER A 130 -15.37 30.92 55.93
C SER A 130 -13.98 30.94 55.28
N ALA A 131 -12.92 31.25 56.05
CA ALA A 131 -11.53 31.25 55.56
C ALA A 131 -11.14 29.98 54.76
N PRO A 132 -11.42 28.74 55.22
CA PRO A 132 -11.14 27.53 54.44
C PRO A 132 -11.96 27.42 53.14
N GLU A 133 -13.17 27.97 53.13
CA GLU A 133 -14.09 27.94 51.99
C GLU A 133 -13.59 28.82 50.84
N LYS A 134 -13.03 29.99 51.19
CA LYS A 134 -12.41 30.92 50.24
C LYS A 134 -11.17 30.31 49.57
N GLU A 135 -10.36 29.56 50.30
CA GLU A 135 -9.19 28.86 49.76
C GLU A 135 -9.58 27.67 48.88
N TRP A 136 -10.63 26.93 49.26
CA TRP A 136 -11.15 25.81 48.49
C TRP A 136 -11.66 26.27 47.11
N ILE A 137 -12.41 27.36 47.03
CA ILE A 137 -12.91 27.91 45.76
C ILE A 137 -11.74 28.30 44.83
N ARG A 138 -10.73 28.99 45.37
CA ARG A 138 -9.53 29.39 44.60
C ARG A 138 -8.74 28.18 44.09
N ARG A 139 -8.54 27.17 44.93
CA ARG A 139 -7.87 25.92 44.54
C ARG A 139 -8.70 25.13 43.52
N SER A 140 -10.01 25.06 43.70
CA SER A 140 -10.94 24.35 42.81
C SER A 140 -10.91 24.92 41.40
N HIS A 141 -10.82 26.25 41.23
CA HIS A 141 -10.71 26.86 39.90
C HIS A 141 -9.44 26.40 39.16
N TRP A 142 -8.29 26.41 39.84
CA TRP A 142 -7.04 25.95 39.24
C TRP A 142 -7.03 24.44 38.98
N LEU A 143 -7.61 23.64 39.88
CA LEU A 143 -7.78 22.21 39.69
C LEU A 143 -8.70 21.88 38.51
N LYS A 144 -9.80 22.62 38.30
CA LYS A 144 -10.69 22.46 37.15
C LYS A 144 -9.97 22.79 35.83
N LEU A 145 -9.16 23.85 35.82
CA LEU A 145 -8.34 24.22 34.65
C LEU A 145 -7.28 23.15 34.35
N ALA A 146 -6.58 22.67 35.38
CA ALA A 146 -5.58 21.61 35.24
C ALA A 146 -6.21 20.29 34.76
N ALA A 147 -7.36 19.91 35.31
CA ALA A 147 -8.11 18.72 34.88
C ALA A 147 -8.59 18.84 33.42
N GLY A 148 -9.07 20.01 33.00
CA GLY A 148 -9.43 20.28 31.61
C GLY A 148 -8.25 20.13 30.66
N PHE A 149 -7.08 20.64 31.03
CA PHE A 149 -5.84 20.49 30.25
C PHE A 149 -5.40 19.02 30.16
N ALA A 150 -5.42 18.29 31.27
CA ALA A 150 -5.05 16.87 31.30
C ALA A 150 -6.00 16.02 30.43
N ALA A 151 -7.31 16.30 30.48
CA ALA A 151 -8.29 15.64 29.62
C ALA A 151 -8.06 15.94 28.13
N ALA A 152 -7.79 17.20 27.77
CA ALA A 152 -7.48 17.57 26.39
C ALA A 152 -6.23 16.85 25.85
N ILE A 153 -5.17 16.77 26.66
CA ILE A 153 -3.94 16.08 26.30
C ILE A 153 -4.16 14.57 26.12
N GLY A 154 -5.03 13.95 26.93
CA GLY A 154 -5.33 12.51 26.84
C GLY A 154 -6.28 12.14 25.69
N ILE A 155 -7.22 13.02 25.34
CA ILE A 155 -8.22 12.76 24.29
C ILE A 155 -7.58 12.77 22.90
N ILE A 156 -6.60 13.65 22.64
CA ILE A 156 -5.91 13.75 21.35
C ILE A 156 -5.24 12.43 20.91
N PRO A 157 -4.36 11.79 21.70
CA PRO A 157 -3.72 10.54 21.32
C PRO A 157 -4.72 9.38 21.26
N LEU A 158 -5.75 9.37 22.11
CA LEU A 158 -6.80 8.36 22.08
C LEU A 158 -7.57 8.38 20.75
N ILE A 159 -7.93 9.57 20.27
CA ILE A 159 -8.59 9.75 18.96
C ILE A 159 -7.67 9.26 17.84
N VAL A 160 -6.38 9.59 17.88
CA VAL A 160 -5.41 9.13 16.87
C VAL A 160 -5.30 7.60 16.85
N ILE A 161 -5.23 6.96 18.02
CA ILE A 161 -5.16 5.49 18.15
C ILE A 161 -6.44 4.84 17.62
N ILE A 162 -7.62 5.38 17.96
CA ILE A 162 -8.92 4.87 17.47
C ILE A 162 -9.00 4.97 15.95
N LEU A 163 -8.58 6.09 15.36
CA LEU A 163 -8.57 6.30 13.91
C LEU A 163 -7.62 5.34 13.18
N GLN A 164 -6.48 5.01 13.78
CA GLN A 164 -5.56 4.01 13.25
C GLN A 164 -6.13 2.58 13.36
N ALA A 165 -6.71 2.22 14.51
CA ALA A 165 -7.24 0.89 14.78
C ALA A 165 -8.45 0.53 13.91
N THR A 166 -9.29 1.52 13.58
CA THR A 166 -10.53 1.28 12.83
C THR A 166 -10.34 1.21 11.31
N ARG A 167 -9.10 1.40 10.79
CA ARG A 167 -8.78 1.46 9.35
C ARG A 167 -9.82 2.26 8.54
N VAL A 168 -10.39 3.31 9.14
CA VAL A 168 -11.44 4.13 8.52
C VAL A 168 -10.93 4.75 7.22
N PHE A 169 -9.61 4.96 7.13
CA PHE A 169 -8.92 5.42 5.93
C PHE A 169 -9.11 4.49 4.72
N ASP A 170 -9.25 3.18 4.90
CA ASP A 170 -9.51 2.23 3.81
C ASP A 170 -11.00 2.23 3.41
N LYS A 171 -11.90 2.39 4.39
CA LYS A 171 -13.36 2.34 4.17
C LYS A 171 -13.96 3.60 3.54
N LEU A 172 -13.30 4.75 3.63
CA LEU A 172 -13.78 6.04 3.12
C LEU A 172 -13.20 6.42 1.74
N VAL A 173 -12.33 5.56 1.20
CA VAL A 173 -11.63 5.73 -0.08
C VAL A 173 -11.96 4.62 -1.10
N SER A 174 -12.62 3.52 -0.69
CA SER A 174 -13.36 2.64 -1.62
C SER A 174 -14.72 3.24 -1.97
#